data_AF-A0A4Y7N3C1-F1
#
_entry.id   AF-A0A4Y7N3C1-F1
#
_cell.length_a   1.000
_cell.length_b   1.000
_cell.length_c   1.000
_cell.angle_alpha   90.00
_cell.angle_beta   90.00
_cell.angle_gamma   90.00
#
_symmetry.space_group_name_H-M   'P 1'
#
loop_
_entity.id
_entity.type
_entity.pdbx_description
1 polymer ?
#
loop_
_entity_poly.entity_id
_entity_poly.type
_entity_poly.pdbx_seq_one_letter_code
_entity_poly.pdbx_strand_id
1 'polypeptide(L)'
;MIKLWDLRSVSEKPILSTSLSEDSEVGVTSMDRHPFQGHIVAVGGYDGMLTVYDMRKAQTPVTVMEASDNCLNDLRFHPERADHLFTASESGAVWHWVPLSGKNPATGGSSGNLWLSGDLATQQLNIKEILPTLPLAVNSVDMYLKVRNNSAAQFSETDFSTLLLKIDSALQYVWETLHTGQWKDVDPEWRKLYSYFSLFKALLCLELGKDEDSGLVNAITACDMGLIMGEPILDGLLSNIADSLNEKLWKLSETKRAIQENQKEEEDSNECYPQMNKENFVKTVHVPSIETFLLDIMDEKPVVITGAMDFWPAMSESRWSVDYVRKVAGYRTVPIEIGSKYTDDAWSQSLTTVNEFIDNYILTSNATAGYLAQYQLFQQIPQLKKDILVPDYCYLGTCDDIQVNAWFGPRGTISPLHYDPDHNFLSQVVGSKYIRLYSEEVTASLYPHEQHLLFNTSQVDVEHPDLEKFPLFPSAPYLETILESGSMLYIPPRMWHYVRSLSTSFSRKELESPPKYTNAKCSIRAGERKTSAMNPTQPNPYKTAPRVATSSFDKS
;
A
#
# COMPACT_ATOMS: atom_id res chain seq x y z
N MET A 1 -22.21 -28.43 -18.36
CA MET A 1 -22.87 -28.43 -19.69
C MET A 1 -22.16 -27.46 -20.63
N ILE A 2 -21.84 -27.89 -21.85
CA ILE A 2 -21.18 -27.08 -22.88
C ILE A 2 -22.21 -26.75 -23.97
N LYS A 3 -22.25 -25.51 -24.41
CA LYS A 3 -23.16 -25.03 -25.46
C LYS A 3 -22.37 -24.31 -26.55
N LEU A 4 -22.75 -24.51 -27.81
CA LEU A 4 -22.13 -23.89 -28.98
C LEU A 4 -23.16 -23.02 -29.71
N TRP A 5 -22.80 -21.78 -30.01
CA TRP A 5 -23.63 -20.84 -30.77
C TRP A 5 -22.99 -20.51 -32.13
N ASP A 6 -23.83 -20.33 -33.17
CA ASP A 6 -23.39 -19.75 -34.45
C ASP A 6 -23.59 -18.24 -34.39
N LEU A 7 -22.52 -17.47 -34.33
CA LEU A 7 -22.62 -16.01 -34.33
C LEU A 7 -23.12 -15.44 -35.67
N ARG A 8 -23.17 -16.27 -36.73
CA ARG A 8 -23.73 -15.90 -38.04
C ARG A 8 -25.25 -16.16 -38.10
N SER A 9 -25.80 -16.88 -37.12
CA SER A 9 -27.23 -17.17 -37.04
C SER A 9 -27.93 -16.13 -36.18
N VAL A 10 -29.15 -15.75 -36.57
CA VAL A 10 -30.03 -14.83 -35.81
C VAL A 10 -30.77 -15.56 -34.68
N SER A 11 -30.58 -16.88 -34.54
CA SER A 11 -31.21 -17.70 -33.50
C SER A 11 -30.47 -17.56 -32.16
N GLU A 12 -31.19 -17.26 -31.09
CA GLU A 12 -30.67 -17.26 -29.72
C GLU A 12 -30.47 -18.68 -29.13
N LYS A 13 -30.94 -19.71 -29.83
CA LYS A 13 -30.74 -21.10 -29.42
C LYS A 13 -29.34 -21.60 -29.82
N PRO A 14 -28.65 -22.34 -28.93
CA PRO A 14 -27.39 -22.97 -29.28
C PRO A 14 -27.60 -24.00 -30.40
N ILE A 15 -26.63 -24.11 -31.30
CA ILE A 15 -26.60 -25.15 -32.35
C ILE A 15 -26.44 -26.53 -31.72
N LEU A 16 -25.68 -26.59 -30.62
CA LEU A 16 -25.31 -27.82 -29.94
C LEU A 16 -25.27 -27.60 -28.43
N SER A 17 -25.77 -28.57 -27.68
CA SER A 17 -25.69 -28.63 -26.22
C SER A 17 -25.27 -30.05 -25.83
N THR A 18 -24.20 -30.19 -25.05
CA THR A 18 -23.67 -31.47 -24.59
C THR A 18 -23.29 -31.41 -23.10
N SER A 19 -23.33 -32.56 -22.43
CA SER A 19 -22.98 -32.72 -21.01
C SER A 19 -21.70 -33.53 -20.88
N LEU A 20 -21.00 -33.37 -19.74
CA LEU A 20 -19.74 -34.07 -19.47
C LEU A 20 -19.97 -35.56 -19.15
N SER A 21 -21.11 -35.92 -18.56
CA SER A 21 -21.52 -37.30 -18.31
C SER A 21 -22.98 -37.52 -18.72
N GLU A 22 -23.35 -38.78 -19.00
CA GLU A 22 -24.72 -39.18 -19.36
C GLU A 22 -25.68 -39.14 -18.16
N ASP A 23 -25.16 -39.28 -16.94
CA ASP A 23 -25.95 -39.50 -15.71
C ASP A 23 -25.76 -38.45 -14.60
N SER A 24 -24.93 -37.42 -14.77
CA SER A 24 -24.74 -36.38 -13.74
C SER A 24 -24.45 -34.97 -14.31
N GLU A 25 -24.96 -33.92 -13.64
CA GLU A 25 -24.62 -32.53 -13.98
C GLU A 25 -23.24 -32.15 -13.44
N VAL A 26 -22.18 -32.71 -14.01
CA VAL A 26 -20.81 -32.26 -13.69
C VAL A 26 -20.59 -30.86 -14.31
N GLY A 27 -20.17 -29.91 -13.47
CA GLY A 27 -19.83 -28.56 -13.88
C GLY A 27 -18.52 -28.50 -14.65
N VAL A 28 -18.43 -27.59 -15.62
CA VAL A 28 -17.19 -27.30 -16.36
C VAL A 28 -16.42 -26.23 -15.59
N THR A 29 -15.14 -26.46 -15.34
CA THR A 29 -14.28 -25.59 -14.53
C THR A 29 -13.23 -24.88 -15.38
N SER A 30 -12.72 -25.56 -16.40
CA SER A 30 -11.74 -25.01 -17.34
C SER A 30 -11.93 -25.58 -18.73
N MET A 31 -11.53 -24.83 -19.76
CA MET A 31 -11.58 -25.28 -21.16
C MET A 31 -10.47 -24.67 -22.00
N ASP A 32 -9.97 -25.41 -22.97
CA ASP A 32 -9.00 -24.94 -23.94
C ASP A 32 -9.17 -25.63 -25.31
N ARG A 33 -8.67 -24.98 -26.36
CA ARG A 33 -8.78 -25.46 -27.74
C ARG A 33 -7.43 -25.87 -28.27
N HIS A 34 -7.40 -26.94 -29.04
CA HIS A 34 -6.17 -27.38 -29.69
C HIS A 34 -5.67 -26.31 -30.68
N PRO A 35 -4.41 -25.86 -30.59
CA PRO A 35 -3.93 -24.65 -31.29
C PRO A 35 -3.96 -24.78 -32.81
N PHE A 36 -3.72 -25.98 -33.37
CA PHE A 36 -3.75 -26.22 -34.82
C PHE A 36 -5.03 -26.86 -35.34
N GLN A 37 -5.91 -27.36 -34.45
CA GLN A 37 -7.08 -28.14 -34.80
C GLN A 37 -8.26 -27.65 -33.97
N GLY A 38 -8.75 -26.45 -34.28
CA GLY A 38 -9.73 -25.75 -33.43
C GLY A 38 -11.06 -26.47 -33.23
N HIS A 39 -11.33 -27.58 -33.91
CA HIS A 39 -12.48 -28.44 -33.64
C HIS A 39 -12.27 -29.38 -32.43
N ILE A 40 -11.05 -29.49 -31.90
CA ILE A 40 -10.74 -30.26 -30.69
C ILE A 40 -10.77 -29.31 -29.50
N VAL A 41 -11.56 -29.68 -28.49
CA VAL A 41 -11.73 -28.90 -27.25
C VAL A 41 -11.50 -29.83 -26.06
N ALA A 42 -10.58 -29.45 -25.19
CA ALA A 42 -10.33 -30.12 -23.91
C ALA A 42 -11.03 -29.36 -22.79
N VAL A 43 -11.56 -30.09 -21.82
CA VAL A 43 -12.44 -29.58 -20.78
C VAL A 43 -12.12 -30.25 -19.45
N GLY A 44 -11.92 -29.46 -18.41
CA GLY A 44 -11.78 -29.91 -17.03
C GLY A 44 -13.13 -29.91 -16.32
N GLY A 45 -13.39 -30.95 -15.55
CA GLY A 45 -14.59 -31.09 -14.72
C GLY A 45 -14.34 -30.87 -13.23
N TYR A 46 -15.43 -30.56 -12.52
CA TYR A 46 -15.47 -30.55 -11.04
C TYR A 46 -15.14 -31.90 -10.41
N ASP A 47 -15.36 -32.98 -11.14
CA ASP A 47 -15.06 -34.37 -10.77
C ASP A 47 -13.59 -34.74 -10.97
N GLY A 48 -12.75 -33.80 -11.41
CA GLY A 48 -11.33 -34.04 -11.66
C GLY A 48 -11.04 -34.78 -12.97
N MET A 49 -12.06 -34.93 -13.84
CA MET A 49 -11.92 -35.57 -15.15
C MET A 49 -11.49 -34.56 -16.22
N LEU A 50 -10.56 -34.99 -17.07
CA LEU A 50 -10.20 -34.34 -18.32
C LEU A 50 -10.99 -34.97 -19.48
N THR A 51 -11.84 -34.17 -20.11
CA THR A 51 -12.72 -34.60 -21.21
C THR A 51 -12.36 -33.88 -22.51
N VAL A 52 -12.24 -34.63 -23.62
CA VAL A 52 -11.93 -34.08 -24.95
C VAL A 52 -13.10 -34.33 -25.91
N TYR A 53 -13.52 -33.26 -26.59
CA TYR A 53 -14.58 -33.26 -27.60
C TYR A 53 -14.03 -33.02 -29.01
N ASP A 54 -14.58 -33.73 -29.99
CA ASP A 54 -14.53 -33.34 -31.40
C ASP A 54 -15.81 -32.55 -31.72
N MET A 55 -15.70 -31.23 -31.86
CA MET A 55 -16.81 -30.32 -32.10
C MET A 55 -17.53 -30.55 -33.44
N ARG A 56 -16.97 -31.37 -34.34
CA ARG A 56 -17.68 -31.83 -35.56
C ARG A 56 -18.72 -32.91 -35.26
N LYS A 57 -18.58 -33.61 -34.13
CA LYS A 57 -19.37 -34.79 -33.71
C LYS A 57 -19.90 -34.68 -32.27
N ALA A 58 -19.93 -33.47 -31.70
CA ALA A 58 -19.94 -33.21 -30.25
C ALA A 58 -21.28 -33.49 -29.51
N GLN A 59 -22.00 -34.54 -29.89
CA GLN A 59 -23.06 -35.08 -29.05
C GLN A 59 -22.49 -35.80 -27.83
N THR A 60 -21.37 -36.51 -27.98
CA THR A 60 -20.68 -37.23 -26.91
C THR A 60 -19.20 -36.85 -26.83
N PRO A 61 -18.59 -36.92 -25.64
CA PRO A 61 -17.14 -36.79 -25.52
C PRO A 61 -16.43 -37.92 -26.29
N VAL A 62 -15.25 -37.62 -26.83
CA VAL A 62 -14.46 -38.61 -27.59
C VAL A 62 -13.50 -39.33 -26.66
N THR A 63 -12.87 -38.60 -25.73
CA THR A 63 -11.88 -39.14 -24.79
C THR A 63 -12.21 -38.59 -23.39
N VAL A 64 -12.25 -39.45 -22.38
CA VAL A 64 -12.42 -39.08 -20.97
C VAL A 64 -11.30 -39.72 -20.17
N MET A 65 -10.60 -38.93 -19.36
CA MET A 65 -9.44 -39.38 -18.60
C MET A 65 -9.49 -38.81 -17.18
N GLU A 66 -9.09 -39.63 -16.21
CA GLU A 66 -8.98 -39.22 -14.82
C GLU A 66 -7.65 -38.51 -14.58
N ALA A 67 -7.71 -37.28 -14.07
CA ALA A 67 -6.53 -36.46 -13.79
C ALA A 67 -6.24 -36.35 -12.30
N SER A 68 -7.26 -36.19 -11.47
CA SER A 68 -7.15 -36.00 -10.02
C SER A 68 -8.46 -36.35 -9.34
N ASP A 69 -8.42 -36.66 -8.05
CA ASP A 69 -9.62 -36.75 -7.19
C ASP A 69 -10.26 -35.37 -6.88
N ASN A 70 -9.63 -34.28 -7.33
CA ASN A 70 -10.05 -32.89 -7.06
C ASN A 70 -10.37 -32.15 -8.36
N CYS A 71 -11.17 -31.08 -8.25
CA CYS A 71 -11.58 -30.21 -9.35
C CYS A 71 -10.41 -29.74 -10.22
N LEU A 72 -10.54 -29.77 -11.56
CA LEU A 72 -9.53 -29.27 -12.50
C LEU A 72 -9.72 -27.78 -12.81
N ASN A 73 -9.01 -26.90 -12.12
CA ASN A 73 -9.20 -25.45 -12.21
C ASN A 73 -8.60 -24.80 -13.46
N ASP A 74 -7.55 -25.38 -14.05
CA ASP A 74 -6.96 -24.85 -15.28
C ASP A 74 -6.47 -25.96 -16.20
N LEU A 75 -6.53 -25.70 -17.50
CA LEU A 75 -6.00 -26.59 -18.52
C LEU A 75 -5.49 -25.80 -19.73
N ARG A 76 -4.32 -26.18 -20.24
CA ARG A 76 -3.69 -25.49 -21.37
C ARG A 76 -2.96 -26.45 -22.30
N PHE A 77 -3.26 -26.36 -23.59
CA PHE A 77 -2.43 -26.96 -24.63
C PHE A 77 -1.11 -26.18 -24.75
N HIS A 78 -0.02 -26.89 -25.03
CA HIS A 78 1.21 -26.21 -25.37
C HIS A 78 1.04 -25.51 -26.73
N PRO A 79 1.41 -24.21 -26.86
CA PRO A 79 1.13 -23.41 -28.06
C PRO A 79 1.76 -23.97 -29.33
N GLU A 80 3.00 -24.48 -29.23
CA GLU A 80 3.75 -25.01 -30.38
C GLU A 80 3.71 -26.55 -30.51
N ARG A 81 3.44 -27.27 -29.42
CA ARG A 81 3.49 -28.74 -29.32
C ARG A 81 2.13 -29.26 -28.87
N ALA A 82 1.17 -29.24 -29.78
CA ALA A 82 -0.23 -29.49 -29.47
C ALA A 82 -0.55 -30.92 -28.98
N ASP A 83 0.44 -31.82 -29.04
CA ASP A 83 0.46 -33.14 -28.42
C ASP A 83 0.76 -33.12 -26.91
N HIS A 84 1.07 -31.94 -26.35
CA HIS A 84 1.24 -31.70 -24.92
C HIS A 84 0.06 -30.91 -24.37
N LEU A 85 -0.44 -31.37 -23.22
CA LEU A 85 -1.45 -30.67 -22.43
C LEU A 85 -0.98 -30.58 -20.98
N PHE A 86 -1.31 -29.49 -20.31
CA PHE A 86 -1.10 -29.31 -18.88
C PHE A 86 -2.45 -29.12 -18.20
N THR A 87 -2.63 -29.72 -17.04
CA THR A 87 -3.83 -29.54 -16.21
C THR A 87 -3.42 -29.26 -14.77
N ALA A 88 -4.13 -28.35 -14.11
CA ALA A 88 -3.93 -28.02 -12.70
C ALA A 88 -5.20 -28.32 -11.90
N SER A 89 -5.05 -29.00 -10.76
CA SER A 89 -6.14 -29.28 -9.84
C SER A 89 -6.26 -28.21 -8.76
N GLU A 90 -7.41 -28.18 -8.10
CA GLU A 90 -7.66 -27.40 -6.89
C GLU A 90 -6.68 -27.74 -5.77
N SER A 91 -6.21 -28.98 -5.68
CA SER A 91 -5.18 -29.38 -4.71
C SER A 91 -3.78 -28.87 -5.05
N GLY A 92 -3.63 -28.05 -6.09
CA GLY A 92 -2.36 -27.48 -6.54
C GLY A 92 -1.45 -28.48 -7.27
N ALA A 93 -1.94 -29.70 -7.53
CA ALA A 93 -1.21 -30.67 -8.34
C ALA A 93 -1.23 -30.24 -9.81
N VAL A 94 -0.08 -30.33 -10.48
CA VAL A 94 0.05 -30.01 -11.90
C VAL A 94 0.48 -31.24 -12.67
N TRP A 95 -0.30 -31.59 -13.68
CA TRP A 95 -0.10 -32.76 -14.51
C TRP A 95 0.34 -32.35 -15.92
N HIS A 96 1.22 -33.14 -16.48
CA HIS A 96 1.70 -33.03 -17.85
C HIS A 96 1.37 -34.29 -18.63
N TRP A 97 0.54 -34.10 -19.64
CA TRP A 97 0.06 -35.13 -20.54
C TRP A 97 0.92 -35.09 -21.79
N VAL A 98 1.73 -36.12 -22.00
CA VAL A 98 2.67 -36.18 -23.14
C VAL A 98 2.60 -37.51 -23.87
N PRO A 99 2.91 -37.59 -25.17
CA PRO A 99 2.93 -38.86 -25.87
C PRO A 99 4.01 -39.80 -25.33
N LEU A 100 3.75 -41.10 -25.31
CA LEU A 100 4.77 -42.12 -25.02
C LEU A 100 5.82 -42.12 -26.13
N SER A 101 7.06 -41.78 -25.77
CA SER A 101 8.22 -41.78 -26.68
C SER A 101 8.47 -43.19 -27.21
N GLY A 102 8.24 -43.41 -28.51
CA GLY A 102 8.53 -44.68 -29.19
C GLY A 102 7.55 -45.10 -30.29
N LYS A 103 6.39 -44.45 -30.42
CA LYS A 103 5.47 -44.67 -31.57
C LYS A 103 5.40 -43.41 -32.42
N ASN A 104 6.20 -43.36 -33.48
CA ASN A 104 5.90 -42.49 -34.61
C ASN A 104 4.48 -42.85 -35.12
N PRO A 105 3.58 -41.87 -35.36
CA PRO A 105 2.28 -42.12 -35.98
C PRO A 105 2.38 -42.73 -37.39
N ALA A 106 3.59 -42.76 -37.96
CA ALA A 106 3.86 -43.16 -39.33
C ALA A 106 3.92 -44.69 -39.57
N THR A 107 3.94 -45.52 -38.53
CA THR A 107 4.08 -46.99 -38.73
C THR A 107 3.14 -47.78 -37.83
N GLY A 108 1.89 -47.95 -38.30
CA GLY A 108 0.98 -48.99 -37.86
C GLY A 108 -0.43 -48.52 -37.49
N GLY A 109 -1.34 -48.48 -38.47
CA GLY A 109 -2.80 -48.57 -38.26
C GLY A 109 -3.50 -47.35 -37.62
N SER A 110 -4.07 -46.50 -38.48
CA SER A 110 -4.86 -45.29 -38.21
C SER A 110 -4.05 -44.00 -37.90
N SER A 111 -4.00 -43.12 -38.88
CA SER A 111 -3.51 -41.75 -38.81
C SER A 111 -4.49 -40.85 -38.03
N GLY A 112 -4.66 -41.10 -36.74
CA GLY A 112 -5.57 -40.37 -35.85
C GLY A 112 -4.86 -39.32 -34.99
N ASN A 113 -5.53 -38.21 -34.66
CA ASN A 113 -5.08 -37.31 -33.61
C ASN A 113 -5.15 -38.04 -32.26
N LEU A 114 -4.06 -38.01 -31.48
CA LEU A 114 -3.93 -38.66 -30.17
C LEU A 114 -5.11 -38.36 -29.23
N TRP A 115 -5.55 -37.11 -29.19
CA TRP A 115 -6.62 -36.65 -28.31
C TRP A 115 -8.01 -37.18 -28.70
N LEU A 116 -8.15 -37.74 -29.90
CA LEU A 116 -9.39 -38.32 -30.44
C LEU A 116 -9.34 -39.85 -30.49
N SER A 117 -8.40 -40.48 -29.79
CA SER A 117 -8.23 -41.94 -29.79
C SER A 117 -9.11 -42.67 -28.74
N GLY A 118 -9.94 -41.95 -27.98
CA GLY A 118 -10.85 -42.53 -26.99
C GLY A 118 -10.10 -43.30 -25.91
N ASP A 119 -10.57 -44.51 -25.56
CA ASP A 119 -9.94 -45.35 -24.52
C ASP A 119 -8.47 -45.68 -24.84
N LEU A 120 -8.07 -45.66 -26.11
CA LEU A 120 -6.67 -45.88 -26.51
C LEU A 120 -5.75 -44.71 -26.16
N ALA A 121 -6.28 -43.53 -25.84
CA ALA A 121 -5.51 -42.35 -25.47
C ALA A 121 -4.72 -42.59 -24.17
N THR A 122 -5.34 -43.25 -23.19
CA THR A 122 -4.71 -43.63 -21.91
C THR A 122 -3.51 -44.56 -22.09
N GLN A 123 -3.47 -45.34 -23.18
CA GLN A 123 -2.37 -46.24 -23.53
C GLN A 123 -1.29 -45.58 -24.40
N GLN A 124 -1.52 -44.35 -24.87
CA GLN A 124 -0.64 -43.61 -25.76
C GLN A 124 -0.03 -42.36 -25.10
N LEU A 125 -0.59 -41.93 -23.96
CA LEU A 125 -0.12 -40.81 -23.15
C LEU A 125 0.67 -41.32 -21.92
N ASN A 126 1.75 -40.61 -21.61
CA ASN A 126 2.44 -40.64 -20.34
C ASN A 126 1.96 -39.45 -19.51
N ILE A 127 1.38 -39.73 -18.35
CA ILE A 127 0.86 -38.73 -17.43
C ILE A 127 1.93 -38.53 -16.36
N LYS A 128 2.53 -37.34 -16.33
CA LYS A 128 3.55 -36.97 -15.34
C LYS A 128 3.01 -35.93 -14.39
N GLU A 129 2.98 -36.25 -13.11
CA GLU A 129 2.81 -35.24 -12.06
C GLU A 129 4.10 -34.41 -11.99
N ILE A 130 4.02 -33.12 -12.34
CA ILE A 130 5.16 -32.19 -12.30
C ILE A 130 5.25 -31.53 -10.92
N LEU A 131 4.09 -31.21 -10.32
CA LEU A 131 4.00 -30.64 -8.99
C LEU A 131 3.03 -31.47 -8.16
N PRO A 132 3.46 -31.99 -6.99
CA PRO A 132 2.57 -32.68 -6.08
C PRO A 132 1.59 -31.71 -5.43
N THR A 133 0.53 -32.25 -4.81
CA THR A 133 -0.46 -31.46 -4.06
C THR A 133 0.19 -30.39 -3.18
N LEU A 134 -0.11 -29.13 -3.49
CA LEU A 134 0.27 -27.97 -2.71
C LEU A 134 -0.88 -27.67 -1.75
N PRO A 135 -0.70 -27.78 -0.42
CA PRO A 135 -1.76 -27.46 0.51
C PRO A 135 -2.12 -25.97 0.37
N LEU A 136 -3.30 -25.71 -0.20
CA LEU A 136 -3.87 -24.37 -0.42
C LEU A 136 -3.84 -23.49 0.84
N ALA A 137 -3.83 -22.18 0.64
CA ALA A 137 -3.90 -21.15 1.68
C ALA A 137 -5.09 -21.31 2.66
N VAL A 138 -6.20 -21.91 2.23
CA VAL A 138 -7.38 -22.21 3.07
C VAL A 138 -7.05 -23.22 4.18
N ASN A 139 -6.15 -24.19 3.90
CA ASN A 139 -5.73 -25.17 4.88
C ASN A 139 -4.91 -24.53 6.02
N SER A 140 -4.22 -23.41 5.77
CA SER A 140 -3.42 -22.72 6.78
C SER A 140 -4.31 -22.09 7.86
N VAL A 141 -5.47 -21.53 7.49
CA VAL A 141 -6.42 -20.95 8.44
C VAL A 141 -7.15 -22.04 9.23
N ASP A 142 -7.62 -23.10 8.56
CA ASP A 142 -8.25 -24.24 9.22
C ASP A 142 -7.27 -24.95 10.19
N MET A 143 -6.03 -25.14 9.77
CA MET A 143 -4.97 -25.71 10.62
C MET A 143 -4.66 -24.78 11.81
N TYR A 144 -4.58 -23.47 11.61
CA TYR A 144 -4.42 -22.51 12.71
C TYR A 144 -5.58 -22.57 13.71
N LEU A 145 -6.83 -22.60 13.24
CA LEU A 145 -8.02 -22.71 14.09
C LEU A 145 -8.06 -24.04 14.85
N LYS A 146 -7.66 -25.14 14.22
CA LYS A 146 -7.53 -26.46 14.87
C LYS A 146 -6.46 -26.45 15.96
N VAL A 147 -5.32 -25.81 15.72
CA VAL A 147 -4.24 -25.65 16.70
C VAL A 147 -4.71 -24.81 17.90
N ARG A 148 -5.38 -23.68 17.63
CA ARG A 148 -5.81 -22.74 18.68
C ARG A 148 -6.98 -23.25 19.52
N ASN A 149 -7.94 -23.94 18.92
CA ASN A 149 -9.16 -24.37 19.61
C ASN A 149 -8.99 -25.71 20.37
N ASN A 150 -7.97 -26.51 20.06
CA ASN A 150 -7.68 -27.74 20.79
C ASN A 150 -6.64 -27.50 21.89
N SER A 151 -7.09 -27.02 23.05
CA SER A 151 -6.29 -26.99 24.29
C SER A 151 -5.96 -28.39 24.84
N ALA A 152 -6.45 -29.46 24.23
CA ALA A 152 -6.23 -30.86 24.63
C ALA A 152 -5.29 -31.64 23.67
N ALA A 153 -4.95 -31.09 22.49
CA ALA A 153 -4.00 -31.74 21.58
C ALA A 153 -2.59 -31.22 21.88
N GLN A 154 -1.66 -32.11 22.22
CA GLN A 154 -0.23 -31.79 22.23
C GLN A 154 0.23 -31.60 20.78
N PHE A 155 0.05 -30.40 20.24
CA PHE A 155 0.74 -30.02 19.01
C PHE A 155 2.24 -29.94 19.30
N SER A 156 3.02 -30.61 18.46
CA SER A 156 4.47 -30.59 18.56
C SER A 156 5.02 -29.27 18.01
N GLU A 157 6.19 -28.85 18.46
CA GLU A 157 6.93 -27.71 17.89
C GLU A 157 7.12 -27.84 16.36
N THR A 158 7.21 -29.08 15.87
CA THR A 158 7.27 -29.44 14.46
C THR A 158 6.00 -29.05 13.70
N ASP A 159 4.82 -29.16 14.32
CA ASP A 159 3.53 -28.80 13.70
C ASP A 159 3.39 -27.28 13.55
N PHE A 160 3.81 -26.53 14.57
CA PHE A 160 3.86 -25.07 14.54
C PHE A 160 4.86 -24.56 13.50
N SER A 161 6.04 -25.19 13.41
CA SER A 161 7.05 -24.88 12.40
C SER A 161 6.56 -25.14 10.98
N THR A 162 5.86 -26.27 10.77
CA THR A 162 5.25 -26.60 9.48
C THR A 162 4.15 -25.61 9.11
N LEU A 163 3.35 -25.18 10.09
CA LEU A 163 2.31 -24.17 9.87
C LEU A 163 2.90 -22.79 9.54
N LEU A 164 3.99 -22.40 10.21
CA LEU A 164 4.71 -21.16 9.91
C LEU A 164 5.20 -21.14 8.46
N LEU A 165 5.80 -22.23 7.97
CA LEU A 165 6.24 -22.36 6.57
C LEU A 165 5.08 -22.20 5.57
N LYS A 166 3.91 -22.74 5.89
CA LYS A 166 2.71 -22.57 5.05
C LYS A 166 2.22 -21.12 5.02
N ILE A 167 2.25 -20.43 6.16
CA ILE A 167 1.88 -19.01 6.23
C ILE A 167 2.91 -18.14 5.51
N ASP A 168 4.20 -18.44 5.60
CA ASP A 168 5.25 -17.74 4.85
C ASP A 168 5.07 -17.91 3.35
N SER A 169 4.73 -19.12 2.89
CA SER A 169 4.44 -19.38 1.48
C SER A 169 3.19 -18.61 1.00
N ALA A 170 2.15 -18.53 1.84
CA ALA A 170 0.96 -17.75 1.54
C ALA A 170 1.26 -16.23 1.50
N LEU A 171 2.05 -15.72 2.45
CA LEU A 171 2.51 -14.33 2.45
C LEU A 171 3.31 -14.00 1.20
N GLN A 172 4.21 -14.89 0.77
CA GLN A 172 5.00 -14.70 -0.44
C GLN A 172 4.11 -14.63 -1.69
N TYR A 173 3.13 -15.52 -1.81
CA TYR A 173 2.18 -15.49 -2.93
C TYR A 173 1.34 -14.20 -2.97
N VAL A 174 0.83 -13.75 -1.81
CA VAL A 174 0.10 -12.49 -1.72
C VAL A 174 1.04 -11.33 -2.04
N TRP A 175 2.27 -11.32 -1.53
CA TRP A 175 3.28 -10.30 -1.82
C TRP A 175 3.53 -10.19 -3.33
N GLU A 176 3.76 -11.29 -4.04
CA GLU A 176 3.96 -11.28 -5.49
C GLU A 176 2.75 -10.71 -6.23
N THR A 177 1.55 -11.03 -5.75
CA THR A 177 0.30 -10.50 -6.30
C THR A 177 0.19 -8.98 -6.08
N LEU A 178 0.53 -8.48 -4.90
CA LEU A 178 0.55 -7.04 -4.59
C LEU A 178 1.53 -6.26 -5.48
N HIS A 179 2.60 -6.91 -5.94
CA HIS A 179 3.61 -6.31 -6.82
C HIS A 179 3.39 -6.60 -8.30
N THR A 180 2.26 -7.24 -8.66
CA THR A 180 1.89 -7.46 -10.05
C THR A 180 1.14 -6.24 -10.58
N GLY A 181 1.89 -5.27 -11.13
CA GLY A 181 1.34 -4.07 -11.75
C GLY A 181 1.53 -2.80 -10.92
N GLN A 182 0.61 -1.83 -11.08
CA GLN A 182 0.67 -0.55 -10.37
C GLN A 182 -0.05 -0.67 -9.02
N TRP A 183 0.56 -0.16 -7.94
CA TRP A 183 0.02 -0.26 -6.57
C TRP A 183 -1.42 0.28 -6.43
N LYS A 184 -1.75 1.34 -7.17
CA LYS A 184 -3.09 1.96 -7.16
C LYS A 184 -4.20 1.03 -7.69
N ASP A 185 -3.85 0.02 -8.48
CA ASP A 185 -4.79 -0.90 -9.12
C ASP A 185 -4.92 -2.22 -8.35
N VAL A 186 -4.21 -2.35 -7.21
CA VAL A 186 -4.25 -3.53 -6.35
C VAL A 186 -5.60 -3.61 -5.63
N ASP A 187 -6.27 -4.76 -5.75
CA ASP A 187 -7.53 -5.02 -5.06
C ASP A 187 -7.32 -4.98 -3.52
N PRO A 188 -8.11 -4.18 -2.78
CA PRO A 188 -8.03 -4.12 -1.32
C PRO A 188 -8.15 -5.47 -0.60
N GLU A 189 -8.81 -6.47 -1.20
CA GLU A 189 -8.94 -7.80 -0.61
C GLU A 189 -7.58 -8.53 -0.50
N TRP A 190 -6.66 -8.33 -1.45
CA TRP A 190 -5.30 -8.87 -1.33
C TRP A 190 -4.53 -8.25 -0.16
N ARG A 191 -4.73 -6.95 0.06
CA ARG A 191 -4.09 -6.23 1.17
C ARG A 191 -4.66 -6.67 2.52
N LYS A 192 -5.98 -6.86 2.62
CA LYS A 192 -6.61 -7.46 3.81
C LYS A 192 -6.09 -8.88 4.08
N LEU A 193 -5.95 -9.70 3.03
CA LEU A 193 -5.44 -11.06 3.15
C LEU A 193 -3.99 -11.07 3.68
N TYR A 194 -3.15 -10.16 3.20
CA TYR A 194 -1.79 -9.98 3.72
C TYR A 194 -1.80 -9.69 5.22
N SER A 195 -2.67 -8.77 5.69
CA SER A 195 -2.81 -8.45 7.11
C SER A 195 -3.25 -9.64 7.96
N TYR A 196 -4.16 -10.49 7.47
CA TYR A 196 -4.57 -11.70 8.20
C TYR A 196 -3.42 -12.72 8.31
N PHE A 197 -2.67 -12.96 7.24
CA PHE A 197 -1.51 -13.85 7.32
C PHE A 197 -0.40 -13.31 8.20
N SER A 198 -0.16 -12.00 8.17
CA SER A 198 0.75 -11.32 9.10
C SER A 198 0.31 -11.50 10.56
N LEU A 199 -0.99 -11.41 10.84
CA LEU A 199 -1.53 -11.67 12.18
C LEU A 199 -1.28 -13.12 12.62
N PHE A 200 -1.57 -14.10 11.76
CA PHE A 200 -1.32 -15.51 12.07
C PHE A 200 0.18 -15.79 12.28
N LYS A 201 1.04 -15.23 11.43
CA LYS A 201 2.49 -15.31 11.57
C LYS A 201 2.94 -14.74 12.92
N ALA A 202 2.48 -13.54 13.27
CA ALA A 202 2.83 -12.91 14.55
C ALA A 202 2.44 -13.80 15.74
N LEU A 203 1.23 -14.36 15.74
CA LEU A 203 0.77 -15.24 16.81
C LEU A 203 1.57 -16.55 16.89
N LEU A 204 1.96 -17.14 15.75
CA LEU A 204 2.82 -18.33 15.74
C LEU A 204 4.24 -18.05 16.22
N CYS A 205 4.83 -16.90 15.86
CA CYS A 205 6.12 -16.49 16.37
C CYS A 205 6.10 -16.34 17.91
N LEU A 206 4.99 -15.86 18.48
CA LEU A 206 4.81 -15.78 19.93
C LEU A 206 4.66 -17.17 20.59
N GLU A 207 4.05 -18.13 19.90
CA GLU A 207 3.89 -19.49 20.41
C GLU A 207 5.18 -20.31 20.34
N LEU A 208 5.94 -20.19 19.24
CA LEU A 208 7.22 -20.87 19.04
C LEU A 208 8.35 -20.28 19.90
N GLY A 209 8.37 -18.94 20.04
CA GLY A 209 9.44 -18.23 20.74
C GLY A 209 9.08 -17.79 22.15
N LYS A 210 8.25 -18.55 22.88
CA LYS A 210 7.83 -18.18 24.26
C LYS A 210 8.99 -17.89 25.21
N ASP A 211 10.14 -18.52 24.97
CA ASP A 211 11.33 -18.46 25.82
C ASP A 211 12.50 -17.65 25.22
N GLU A 212 12.33 -17.06 24.03
CA GLU A 212 13.40 -16.32 23.35
C GLU A 212 12.99 -14.90 22.93
N ASP A 213 13.90 -13.93 23.09
CA ASP A 213 13.72 -12.55 22.59
C ASP A 213 13.45 -12.53 21.06
N SER A 214 13.96 -13.54 20.34
CA SER A 214 13.80 -13.73 18.89
C SER A 214 12.32 -13.86 18.48
N GLY A 215 11.50 -14.53 19.29
CA GLY A 215 10.06 -14.73 19.03
C GLY A 215 9.28 -13.42 19.05
N LEU A 216 9.59 -12.55 20.02
CA LEU A 216 8.98 -11.23 20.15
C LEU A 216 9.36 -10.32 18.97
N VAL A 217 10.64 -10.33 18.56
CA VAL A 217 11.14 -9.55 17.42
C VAL A 217 10.52 -10.03 16.10
N ASN A 218 10.42 -11.34 15.88
CA ASN A 218 9.77 -11.88 14.69
C ASN A 218 8.27 -11.55 14.65
N ALA A 219 7.60 -11.57 15.80
CA ALA A 219 6.18 -11.26 15.89
C ALA A 219 5.88 -9.78 15.60
N ILE A 220 6.68 -8.84 16.14
CA ILE A 220 6.48 -7.41 15.87
C ILE A 220 6.79 -7.08 14.41
N THR A 221 7.85 -7.65 13.84
CA THR A 221 8.17 -7.50 12.41
C THR A 221 7.03 -8.02 11.54
N ALA A 222 6.42 -9.17 11.86
CA ALA A 222 5.27 -9.69 11.13
C ALA A 222 4.06 -8.73 11.20
N CYS A 223 3.81 -8.13 12.38
CA CYS A 223 2.76 -7.12 12.53
C CYS A 223 3.03 -5.88 11.69
N ASP A 224 4.24 -5.33 11.74
CA ASP A 224 4.60 -4.12 11.00
C ASP A 224 4.59 -4.35 9.48
N MET A 225 5.04 -5.51 8.99
CA MET A 225 4.85 -5.88 7.59
C MET A 225 3.37 -5.90 7.19
N GLY A 226 2.50 -6.40 8.06
CA GLY A 226 1.05 -6.39 7.84
C GLY A 226 0.44 -4.98 7.84
N LEU A 227 1.03 -4.04 8.57
CA LEU A 227 0.62 -2.62 8.60
C LEU A 227 1.15 -1.84 7.39
N ILE A 228 2.35 -2.17 6.91
CA ILE A 228 2.99 -1.52 5.75
C ILE A 228 2.34 -1.99 4.45
N MET A 229 2.17 -3.30 4.28
CA MET A 229 1.73 -3.89 3.01
C MET A 229 0.21 -4.07 2.94
N GLY A 230 -0.45 -4.19 4.10
CA GLY A 230 -1.84 -4.60 4.18
C GLY A 230 -2.83 -3.46 4.43
N GLU A 231 -4.03 -3.82 4.87
CA GLU A 231 -5.12 -2.92 5.28
C GLU A 231 -5.44 -3.13 6.77
N PRO A 232 -5.95 -2.12 7.50
CA PRO A 232 -6.39 -2.32 8.87
C PRO A 232 -7.47 -3.41 8.97
N ILE A 233 -7.22 -4.41 9.83
CA ILE A 233 -8.17 -5.48 10.14
C ILE A 233 -8.53 -5.47 11.62
N LEU A 234 -9.75 -5.93 11.95
CA LEU A 234 -10.21 -6.15 13.33
C LEU A 234 -9.95 -4.93 14.23
N ASP A 235 -10.35 -3.74 13.77
CA ASP A 235 -10.19 -2.47 14.48
C ASP A 235 -8.75 -2.17 14.92
N GLY A 236 -7.78 -2.46 14.04
CA GLY A 236 -6.37 -2.12 14.26
C GLY A 236 -5.62 -3.12 15.14
N LEU A 237 -6.05 -4.38 15.20
CA LEU A 237 -5.47 -5.42 16.06
C LEU A 237 -3.94 -5.57 15.89
N LEU A 238 -3.44 -5.54 14.65
CA LEU A 238 -1.99 -5.62 14.38
C LEU A 238 -1.21 -4.48 15.04
N SER A 239 -1.75 -3.26 15.00
CA SER A 239 -1.13 -2.08 15.62
C SER A 239 -1.11 -2.23 17.15
N ASN A 240 -2.20 -2.71 17.75
CA ASN A 240 -2.29 -2.95 19.19
C ASN A 240 -1.31 -4.03 19.68
N ILE A 241 -1.14 -5.11 18.90
CA ILE A 241 -0.16 -6.17 19.19
C ILE A 241 1.25 -5.59 19.07
N ALA A 242 1.57 -4.90 17.98
CA ALA A 242 2.88 -4.31 17.76
C ALA A 242 3.27 -3.31 18.86
N ASP A 243 2.34 -2.46 19.29
CA ASP A 243 2.52 -1.53 20.41
C ASP A 243 2.86 -2.25 21.72
N SER A 244 2.11 -3.32 22.03
CA SER A 244 2.34 -4.12 23.24
C SER A 244 3.68 -4.86 23.21
N LEU A 245 4.07 -5.36 22.03
CA LEU A 245 5.35 -6.03 21.82
C LEU A 245 6.52 -5.06 21.92
N ASN A 246 6.40 -3.85 21.35
CA ASN A 246 7.41 -2.80 21.46
C ASN A 246 7.63 -2.42 22.94
N GLU A 247 6.56 -2.21 23.71
CA GLU A 247 6.67 -1.88 25.14
C GLU A 247 7.38 -3.01 25.93
N LYS A 248 7.04 -4.28 25.63
CA LYS A 248 7.68 -5.43 26.27
C LYS A 248 9.17 -5.54 25.92
N LEU A 249 9.51 -5.40 24.64
CA LEU A 249 10.89 -5.41 24.15
C LEU A 249 11.71 -4.26 24.76
N TRP A 250 11.12 -3.07 24.86
CA TRP A 250 11.75 -1.92 25.51
C TRP A 250 12.12 -2.23 26.97
N LYS A 251 11.18 -2.74 27.77
CA LYS A 251 11.43 -3.10 29.19
C LYS A 251 12.51 -4.18 29.35
N LEU A 252 12.53 -5.17 28.46
CA LEU A 252 13.59 -6.20 28.43
C LEU A 252 14.95 -5.59 28.10
N SER A 253 14.99 -4.58 27.23
CA SER A 253 16.21 -3.87 26.83
C SER A 253 16.73 -2.90 27.90
N GLU A 254 15.85 -2.23 28.66
CA GLU A 254 16.23 -1.33 29.77
C GLU A 254 17.05 -2.08 30.83
N THR A 255 16.69 -3.33 31.10
CA THR A 255 17.43 -4.21 32.01
C THR A 255 18.86 -4.49 31.52
N LYS A 256 19.09 -4.46 30.19
CA LYS A 256 20.41 -4.65 29.56
C LYS A 256 21.18 -3.32 29.38
N ARG A 257 20.48 -2.18 29.29
CA ARG A 257 21.05 -0.84 29.02
C ARG A 257 21.67 -0.14 30.21
N ALA A 258 21.41 -0.59 31.45
CA ALA A 258 21.98 -0.02 32.67
C ALA A 258 23.53 -0.08 32.78
N ILE A 259 24.26 -0.48 31.72
CA ILE A 259 25.73 -0.64 31.70
C ILE A 259 26.42 0.30 30.69
N GLN A 260 25.70 0.99 29.78
CA GLN A 260 26.36 1.89 28.82
C GLN A 260 25.49 3.11 28.50
N GLU A 261 25.69 4.18 29.26
CA GLU A 261 25.27 5.53 28.88
C GLU A 261 26.44 6.49 29.07
N ASN A 262 27.04 6.91 27.95
CA ASN A 262 27.77 8.17 27.82
C ASN A 262 28.12 8.39 26.35
N GLN A 263 27.13 8.78 25.55
CA GLN A 263 27.38 9.54 24.32
C GLN A 263 26.33 10.64 24.27
N LYS A 264 26.76 11.86 24.58
CA LYS A 264 25.98 13.07 24.35
C LYS A 264 26.08 13.42 22.88
N GLU A 265 24.97 13.87 22.31
CA GLU A 265 24.95 14.56 21.03
C GLU A 265 25.97 15.73 21.08
N GLU A 266 26.94 15.73 20.18
CA GLU A 266 27.81 16.89 19.97
C GLU A 266 26.95 18.00 19.35
N GLU A 267 26.72 19.08 20.10
CA GLU A 267 26.21 20.34 19.56
C GLU A 267 27.26 20.92 18.62
N ASP A 268 27.15 20.60 17.34
CA ASP A 268 28.14 21.01 16.35
C ASP A 268 27.77 22.36 15.68
N SER A 269 28.83 23.14 15.53
CA SER A 269 29.03 24.57 15.22
C SER A 269 28.05 25.31 14.28
N ASN A 270 27.96 26.64 14.49
CA ASN A 270 27.14 27.62 13.75
C ASN A 270 27.42 27.76 12.23
N GLU A 271 28.30 26.95 11.63
CA GLU A 271 28.76 27.14 10.24
C GLU A 271 27.75 26.66 9.16
N CYS A 272 26.63 26.03 9.54
CA CYS A 272 25.72 25.35 8.59
C CYS A 272 24.41 26.12 8.26
N TYR A 273 24.21 27.32 8.84
CA TYR A 273 23.02 28.13 8.57
C TYR A 273 23.19 28.90 7.24
N PRO A 274 22.23 28.83 6.31
CA PRO A 274 22.31 29.58 5.06
C PRO A 274 22.24 31.08 5.34
N GLN A 275 22.98 31.87 4.56
CA GLN A 275 22.81 33.32 4.56
C GLN A 275 21.50 33.67 3.88
N MET A 276 20.53 34.15 4.65
CA MET A 276 19.21 34.50 4.13
C MET A 276 19.06 36.00 3.87
N ASN A 277 18.30 36.34 2.82
CA ASN A 277 17.91 37.69 2.48
C ASN A 277 16.62 38.08 3.23
N LYS A 278 16.73 39.06 4.13
CA LYS A 278 15.61 39.57 4.94
C LYS A 278 14.43 40.10 4.12
N GLU A 279 14.67 40.54 2.88
CA GLU A 279 13.61 41.04 1.99
C GLU A 279 12.68 39.91 1.51
N ASN A 280 13.18 38.68 1.51
CA ASN A 280 12.47 37.49 1.01
C ASN A 280 11.89 36.65 2.15
N PHE A 281 11.79 37.17 3.37
CA PHE A 281 11.29 36.36 4.48
C PHE A 281 9.80 36.07 4.35
N VAL A 282 9.44 34.80 4.58
CA VAL A 282 8.05 34.41 4.76
C VAL A 282 7.47 35.18 5.95
N LYS A 283 6.26 35.72 5.78
CA LYS A 283 5.58 36.46 6.84
C LYS A 283 5.25 35.52 8.01
N THR A 284 5.63 35.93 9.23
CA THR A 284 5.23 35.24 10.46
C THR A 284 3.95 35.86 11.03
N VAL A 285 3.01 35.01 11.42
CA VAL A 285 1.77 35.36 12.13
C VAL A 285 1.66 34.52 13.39
N HIS A 286 1.06 35.08 14.44
CA HIS A 286 0.81 34.37 15.69
C HIS A 286 -0.66 34.02 15.78
N VAL A 287 -0.96 32.72 15.81
CA VAL A 287 -2.31 32.12 15.90
C VAL A 287 -3.39 32.97 15.21
N PRO A 288 -3.36 33.11 13.86
CA PRO A 288 -4.37 33.88 13.15
C PRO A 288 -5.76 33.32 13.43
N SER A 289 -6.77 34.20 13.51
CA SER A 289 -8.16 33.71 13.62
C SER A 289 -8.51 32.89 12.38
N ILE A 290 -9.44 31.94 12.53
CA ILE A 290 -9.94 31.14 11.40
C ILE A 290 -10.46 32.03 10.25
N GLU A 291 -11.14 33.13 10.57
CA GLU A 291 -11.62 34.10 9.58
C GLU A 291 -10.46 34.79 8.84
N THR A 292 -9.45 35.25 9.58
CA THR A 292 -8.25 35.85 8.98
C THR A 292 -7.50 34.86 8.10
N PHE A 293 -7.37 33.61 8.55
CA PHE A 293 -6.72 32.58 7.76
C PHE A 293 -7.48 32.32 6.47
N LEU A 294 -8.80 32.14 6.54
CA LEU A 294 -9.65 31.86 5.38
C LEU A 294 -9.69 33.01 4.36
N LEU A 295 -9.79 34.26 4.82
CA LEU A 295 -10.00 35.41 3.93
C LEU A 295 -8.71 36.03 3.40
N ASP A 296 -7.63 36.01 4.19
CA ASP A 296 -6.42 36.80 3.89
C ASP A 296 -5.16 35.95 3.63
N ILE A 297 -5.18 34.64 3.94
CA ILE A 297 -3.99 33.76 3.92
C ILE A 297 -4.18 32.56 2.99
N MET A 298 -5.27 31.81 3.17
CA MET A 298 -5.58 30.61 2.41
C MET A 298 -5.60 30.92 0.91
N ASP A 299 -5.07 30.01 0.09
CA ASP A 299 -4.83 30.17 -1.36
C ASP A 299 -3.91 31.32 -1.83
N GLU A 300 -3.57 32.29 -0.98
CA GLU A 300 -2.89 33.52 -1.39
C GLU A 300 -1.39 33.50 -1.08
N LYS A 301 -1.00 33.22 0.17
CA LYS A 301 0.38 33.44 0.64
C LYS A 301 0.86 32.36 1.60
N PRO A 302 2.13 31.92 1.49
CA PRO A 302 2.73 31.11 2.53
C PRO A 302 2.94 31.95 3.79
N VAL A 303 2.71 31.35 4.96
CA VAL A 303 2.92 32.01 6.25
C VAL A 303 3.50 31.05 7.28
N VAL A 304 4.37 31.58 8.14
CA VAL A 304 4.80 30.86 9.34
C VAL A 304 3.80 31.19 10.46
N ILE A 305 3.16 30.17 11.01
CA ILE A 305 2.22 30.24 12.12
C ILE A 305 2.94 29.82 13.40
N THR A 306 2.94 30.72 14.39
CA THR A 306 3.48 30.46 15.73
C THR A 306 2.34 30.33 16.75
N GLY A 307 2.60 29.63 17.86
CA GLY A 307 1.64 29.46 18.96
C GLY A 307 0.55 28.40 18.74
N ALA A 308 0.35 27.95 17.50
CA ALA A 308 -0.69 26.97 17.15
C ALA A 308 -0.35 25.53 17.56
N MET A 309 0.88 25.28 17.99
CA MET A 309 1.36 23.94 18.39
C MET A 309 1.65 23.85 19.90
N ASP A 310 1.57 24.96 20.65
CA ASP A 310 2.05 25.04 22.04
C ASP A 310 1.35 24.06 23.00
N PHE A 311 0.12 23.66 22.66
CA PHE A 311 -0.71 22.74 23.43
C PHE A 311 -0.56 21.27 23.01
N TRP A 312 0.27 20.95 22.02
CA TRP A 312 0.52 19.57 21.64
C TRP A 312 1.33 18.87 22.74
N PRO A 313 1.00 17.62 23.12
CA PRO A 313 1.81 16.88 24.08
C PRO A 313 3.28 16.72 23.63
N ALA A 314 3.54 16.61 22.32
CA ALA A 314 4.89 16.58 21.76
C ALA A 314 5.73 17.83 22.05
N MET A 315 5.09 18.96 22.40
CA MET A 315 5.75 20.22 22.76
C MET A 315 5.91 20.39 24.28
N SER A 316 5.31 19.52 25.09
CA SER A 316 5.26 19.64 26.55
C SER A 316 5.48 18.30 27.26
N GLU A 317 4.41 17.58 27.60
CA GLU A 317 4.41 16.38 28.45
C GLU A 317 5.14 15.18 27.83
N SER A 318 4.94 14.98 26.52
CA SER A 318 5.54 13.90 25.71
C SER A 318 6.62 14.47 24.79
N ARG A 319 7.50 15.35 25.30
CA ARG A 319 8.49 16.01 24.43
C ARG A 319 9.33 14.99 23.66
N TRP A 320 9.25 15.05 22.33
CA TRP A 320 9.97 14.12 21.48
C TRP A 320 11.48 14.36 21.58
N SER A 321 12.18 13.26 21.84
CA SER A 321 13.64 13.13 21.89
C SER A 321 14.02 11.79 21.28
N VAL A 322 15.30 11.59 20.98
CA VAL A 322 15.79 10.29 20.50
C VAL A 322 15.35 9.17 21.45
N ASP A 323 15.52 9.34 22.76
CA ASP A 323 15.13 8.33 23.75
C ASP A 323 13.62 8.08 23.79
N TYR A 324 12.81 9.13 23.68
CA TYR A 324 11.36 8.98 23.61
C TYR A 324 10.93 8.18 22.37
N VAL A 325 11.51 8.50 21.21
CA VAL A 325 11.22 7.79 19.96
C VAL A 325 11.67 6.32 20.04
N ARG A 326 12.85 6.05 20.62
CA ARG A 326 13.32 4.66 20.86
C ARG A 326 12.38 3.89 21.79
N LYS A 327 11.87 4.54 22.84
CA LYS A 327 10.92 3.92 23.76
C LYS A 327 9.61 3.56 23.09
N VAL A 328 9.02 4.49 22.34
CA VAL A 328 7.67 4.36 21.75
C VAL A 328 7.67 3.56 20.45
N ALA A 329 8.75 3.63 19.68
CA ALA A 329 8.79 3.13 18.31
C ALA A 329 10.05 2.31 17.98
N GLY A 330 11.01 2.15 18.89
CA GLY A 330 12.35 1.65 18.57
C GLY A 330 12.39 0.28 17.88
N TYR A 331 11.50 -0.64 18.22
CA TYR A 331 11.44 -1.98 17.61
C TYR A 331 10.52 -2.05 16.39
N ARG A 332 9.90 -0.92 16.00
CA ARG A 332 8.99 -0.87 14.87
C ARG A 332 9.76 -0.83 13.57
N THR A 333 9.33 -1.63 12.60
CA THR A 333 9.89 -1.63 11.24
C THR A 333 9.29 -0.48 10.45
N VAL A 334 10.13 0.34 9.82
CA VAL A 334 9.73 1.52 9.04
C VAL A 334 10.48 1.56 7.71
N PRO A 335 9.86 2.10 6.64
CA PRO A 335 10.56 2.39 5.40
C PRO A 335 11.43 3.63 5.53
N ILE A 336 12.63 3.56 4.97
CA ILE A 336 13.56 4.69 4.87
C ILE A 336 14.05 4.82 3.43
N GLU A 337 14.33 6.05 3.04
CA GLU A 337 15.07 6.40 1.84
C GLU A 337 16.57 6.41 2.14
N ILE A 338 17.38 5.84 1.25
CA ILE A 338 18.85 5.83 1.34
C ILE A 338 19.41 6.54 0.10
N GLY A 339 20.20 7.58 0.33
CA GLY A 339 20.76 8.44 -0.72
C GLY A 339 20.67 9.92 -0.36
N SER A 340 21.35 10.78 -1.11
CA SER A 340 21.34 12.23 -0.88
C SER A 340 19.98 12.87 -1.19
N LYS A 341 19.38 12.52 -2.33
CA LYS A 341 18.10 13.04 -2.83
C LYS A 341 17.40 11.96 -3.65
N TYR A 342 16.06 11.98 -3.68
CA TYR A 342 15.26 11.02 -4.48
C TYR A 342 15.38 11.21 -6.01
N THR A 343 16.03 12.29 -6.44
CA THR A 343 16.35 12.57 -7.84
C THR A 343 17.65 11.88 -8.30
N ASP A 344 18.41 11.28 -7.39
CA ASP A 344 19.73 10.72 -7.69
C ASP A 344 19.60 9.23 -8.07
N ASP A 345 20.40 8.77 -9.05
CA ASP A 345 20.38 7.38 -9.53
C ASP A 345 20.76 6.36 -8.43
N ALA A 346 21.46 6.80 -7.39
CA ALA A 346 21.87 5.97 -6.25
C ALA A 346 20.79 5.86 -5.15
N TRP A 347 19.64 6.52 -5.32
CA TRP A 347 18.56 6.47 -4.36
C TRP A 347 17.89 5.09 -4.31
N SER A 348 17.58 4.64 -3.11
CA SER A 348 16.86 3.38 -2.89
C SER A 348 15.98 3.47 -1.64
N GLN A 349 15.05 2.52 -1.51
CA GLN A 349 14.25 2.34 -0.30
C GLN A 349 14.65 1.05 0.40
N SER A 350 14.62 1.08 1.73
CA SER A 350 14.89 -0.08 2.58
C SER A 350 13.97 -0.10 3.79
N LEU A 351 13.76 -1.29 4.36
CA LEU A 351 13.08 -1.46 5.64
C LEU A 351 14.11 -1.68 6.74
N THR A 352 13.96 -0.96 7.85
CA THR A 352 14.81 -1.10 9.04
C THR A 352 13.99 -0.84 10.29
N THR A 353 14.52 -1.16 11.47
CA THR A 353 13.89 -0.74 12.72
C THR A 353 14.19 0.72 13.02
N VAL A 354 13.32 1.40 13.77
CA VAL A 354 13.58 2.78 14.22
C VAL A 354 14.87 2.88 15.06
N ASN A 355 15.18 1.87 15.87
CA ASN A 355 16.44 1.81 16.62
C ASN A 355 17.66 1.77 15.69
N GLU A 356 17.66 0.87 14.71
CA GLU A 356 18.75 0.78 13.72
C GLU A 356 18.85 2.04 12.88
N PHE A 357 17.71 2.65 12.50
CA PHE A 357 17.71 3.93 11.80
C PHE A 357 18.41 5.02 12.62
N ILE A 358 18.06 5.13 13.91
CA ILE A 358 18.68 6.09 14.82
C ILE A 358 20.18 5.82 14.97
N ASP A 359 20.57 4.58 15.23
CA ASP A 359 21.97 4.21 15.49
C ASP A 359 22.83 4.44 14.23
N ASN A 360 22.32 4.07 13.06
CA ASN A 360 23.08 4.11 11.80
C ASN A 360 23.05 5.48 11.12
N TYR A 361 21.97 6.25 11.22
CA TYR A 361 21.83 7.48 10.41
C TYR A 361 21.68 8.76 11.23
N ILE A 362 21.29 8.69 12.50
CA ILE A 362 21.10 9.87 13.35
C ILE A 362 22.31 10.09 14.26
N LEU A 363 22.70 9.07 15.02
CA LEU A 363 23.78 9.16 16.01
C LEU A 363 25.17 8.99 15.38
N THR A 364 25.25 8.21 14.29
CA THR A 364 26.49 7.99 13.56
C THR A 364 26.46 8.81 12.26
N SER A 365 27.52 9.59 12.03
CA SER A 365 27.70 10.29 10.76
C SER A 365 28.14 9.31 9.67
N ASN A 366 27.17 8.63 9.05
CA ASN A 366 27.41 7.74 7.91
C ASN A 366 27.65 8.53 6.61
N ALA A 367 28.40 7.94 5.67
CA ALA A 367 28.66 8.54 4.35
C ALA A 367 27.40 8.65 3.47
N THR A 368 26.41 7.79 3.72
CA THR A 368 25.14 7.74 3.00
C THR A 368 24.02 8.24 3.91
N ALA A 369 23.31 9.28 3.47
CA ALA A 369 22.16 9.81 4.21
C ALA A 369 20.99 8.81 4.20
N GLY A 370 20.32 8.69 5.34
CA GLY A 370 19.09 7.95 5.51
C GLY A 370 17.97 8.89 5.94
N TYR A 371 16.78 8.75 5.36
CA TYR A 371 15.65 9.62 5.66
C TYR A 371 14.33 8.83 5.75
N LEU A 372 13.66 8.87 6.90
CA LEU A 372 12.28 8.41 7.01
C LEU A 372 11.39 9.54 6.49
N ALA A 373 10.96 9.44 5.24
CA ALA A 373 10.21 10.47 4.55
C ALA A 373 8.90 9.92 3.98
N GLN A 374 7.90 10.81 3.88
CA GLN A 374 6.62 10.55 3.20
C GLN A 374 5.87 9.30 3.67
N TYR A 375 6.02 8.95 4.95
CA TYR A 375 5.43 7.74 5.51
C TYR A 375 4.35 8.05 6.55
N GLN A 376 3.24 7.30 6.51
CA GLN A 376 2.08 7.43 7.43
C GLN A 376 2.38 6.82 8.81
N LEU A 377 3.51 7.21 9.42
CA LEU A 377 4.03 6.65 10.67
C LEU A 377 3.00 6.68 11.82
N PHE A 378 2.16 7.70 11.86
CA PHE A 378 1.14 7.87 12.90
C PHE A 378 -0.04 6.90 12.78
N GLN A 379 -0.27 6.31 11.60
CA GLN A 379 -1.23 5.22 11.44
C GLN A 379 -0.64 3.91 11.95
N GLN A 380 0.65 3.67 11.66
CA GLN A 380 1.34 2.48 12.15
C GLN A 380 1.55 2.51 13.67
N ILE A 381 1.89 3.69 14.23
CA ILE A 381 2.27 3.89 15.63
C ILE A 381 1.32 4.91 16.30
N PRO A 382 0.15 4.46 16.79
CA PRO A 382 -0.86 5.32 17.40
C PRO A 382 -0.38 6.06 18.64
N GLN A 383 0.65 5.55 19.34
CA GLN A 383 1.26 6.24 20.48
C GLN A 383 1.83 7.60 20.10
N LEU A 384 2.57 7.69 18.98
CA LEU A 384 3.06 8.97 18.47
C LEU A 384 1.92 9.88 17.99
N LYS A 385 0.85 9.29 17.45
CA LYS A 385 -0.35 10.05 17.01
C LYS A 385 -1.02 10.78 18.17
N LYS A 386 -0.98 10.23 19.39
CA LYS A 386 -1.58 10.86 20.58
C LYS A 386 -0.85 12.14 21.01
N ASP A 387 0.40 12.32 20.59
CA ASP A 387 1.22 13.47 20.99
C ASP A 387 1.02 14.70 20.08
N ILE A 388 0.26 14.54 19.01
CA ILE A 388 0.08 15.56 17.96
C ILE A 388 -1.42 15.75 17.67
N LEU A 389 -1.79 16.95 17.24
CA LEU A 389 -3.20 17.28 16.95
C LEU A 389 -3.31 17.79 15.51
N VAL A 390 -4.44 17.59 14.86
CA VAL A 390 -4.68 18.20 13.54
C VAL A 390 -4.92 19.69 13.76
N PRO A 391 -4.20 20.60 13.08
CA PRO A 391 -4.45 22.03 13.17
C PRO A 391 -5.88 22.39 12.75
N ASP A 392 -6.54 23.30 13.47
CA ASP A 392 -7.92 23.69 13.18
C ASP A 392 -8.12 24.26 11.76
N TYR A 393 -7.06 24.85 11.19
CA TYR A 393 -7.06 25.38 9.83
C TYR A 393 -7.29 24.29 8.76
N CYS A 394 -6.92 23.04 9.04
CA CYS A 394 -7.10 21.91 8.13
C CYS A 394 -8.57 21.47 7.98
N TYR A 395 -9.50 22.06 8.74
CA TYR A 395 -10.94 21.80 8.61
C TYR A 395 -11.66 22.84 7.74
N LEU A 396 -10.92 23.74 7.08
CA LEU A 396 -11.50 24.80 6.25
C LEU A 396 -11.72 24.37 4.80
N GLY A 397 -10.98 23.39 4.30
CA GLY A 397 -11.20 22.81 3.00
C GLY A 397 -12.32 21.77 3.02
N THR A 398 -12.44 21.05 1.90
CA THR A 398 -13.62 20.26 1.58
C THR A 398 -13.40 18.74 1.64
N CYS A 399 -12.23 18.30 2.10
CA CYS A 399 -11.87 16.90 2.17
C CYS A 399 -12.13 16.35 3.57
N ASP A 400 -12.80 15.20 3.66
CA ASP A 400 -13.00 14.50 4.93
C ASP A 400 -11.72 13.77 5.39
N ASP A 401 -10.79 13.50 4.46
CA ASP A 401 -9.56 12.72 4.70
C ASP A 401 -8.30 13.62 4.63
N ILE A 402 -7.76 13.96 5.81
CA ILE A 402 -6.48 14.68 5.94
C ILE A 402 -5.34 13.67 5.93
N GLN A 403 -4.45 13.76 4.96
CA GLN A 403 -3.28 12.88 4.91
C GLN A 403 -2.20 13.42 5.84
N VAL A 404 -1.74 12.56 6.75
CA VAL A 404 -0.72 12.90 7.73
C VAL A 404 0.47 11.98 7.56
N ASN A 405 1.62 12.54 7.21
CA ASN A 405 2.86 11.77 7.18
C ASN A 405 3.91 12.33 8.17
N ALA A 406 4.98 11.58 8.36
CA ALA A 406 6.13 11.94 9.18
C ALA A 406 7.39 12.11 8.32
N TRP A 407 8.25 13.03 8.75
CA TRP A 407 9.59 13.24 8.22
C TRP A 407 10.55 13.23 9.39
N PHE A 408 11.40 12.21 9.46
CA PHE A 408 12.42 12.07 10.50
C PHE A 408 13.76 11.75 9.87
N GLY A 409 14.75 12.62 10.09
CA GLY A 409 16.07 12.46 9.49
C GLY A 409 17.16 13.28 10.18
N PRO A 410 18.44 12.98 9.86
CA PRO A 410 19.56 13.72 10.38
C PRO A 410 19.65 15.12 9.75
N ARG A 411 20.57 15.93 10.31
CA ARG A 411 21.06 17.16 9.69
C ARG A 411 21.48 16.89 8.25
N GLY A 412 21.16 17.82 7.34
CA GLY A 412 21.56 17.74 5.94
C GLY A 412 20.63 16.94 5.04
N THR A 413 19.58 16.32 5.57
CA THR A 413 18.52 15.72 4.73
C THR A 413 17.87 16.78 3.85
N ILE A 414 17.74 16.47 2.56
CA ILE A 414 17.20 17.39 1.56
C ILE A 414 15.96 16.77 0.92
N SER A 415 14.89 17.55 0.83
CA SER A 415 13.81 17.34 -0.13
C SER A 415 14.02 18.32 -1.29
N PRO A 416 14.39 17.83 -2.50
CA PRO A 416 14.50 18.62 -3.72
C PRO A 416 13.31 19.56 -3.95
N LEU A 417 13.53 20.59 -4.77
CA LEU A 417 12.48 21.56 -5.09
C LEU A 417 11.34 20.87 -5.84
N HIS A 418 10.15 20.82 -5.25
CA HIS A 418 8.96 20.22 -5.83
C HIS A 418 7.70 20.99 -5.42
N TYR A 419 6.56 20.67 -6.03
CA TYR A 419 5.26 21.15 -5.55
C TYR A 419 4.30 20.00 -5.26
N ASP A 420 3.38 20.26 -4.32
CA ASP A 420 2.23 19.40 -4.04
C ASP A 420 0.96 20.00 -4.64
N PRO A 421 -0.03 19.17 -5.02
CA PRO A 421 -1.31 19.66 -5.54
C PRO A 421 -2.25 20.20 -4.45
N ASP A 422 -2.01 19.85 -3.19
CA ASP A 422 -2.90 20.09 -2.05
C ASP A 422 -2.36 21.23 -1.15
N HIS A 423 -3.23 21.80 -0.31
CA HIS A 423 -2.81 22.65 0.80
C HIS A 423 -1.93 21.85 1.74
N ASN A 424 -0.92 22.50 2.30
CA ASN A 424 0.08 21.81 3.08
C ASN A 424 0.41 22.60 4.35
N PHE A 425 0.29 21.94 5.51
CA PHE A 425 0.84 22.44 6.77
C PHE A 425 2.06 21.60 7.14
N LEU A 426 3.24 22.22 7.18
CA LEU A 426 4.46 21.60 7.68
C LEU A 426 4.69 22.04 9.12
N SER A 427 4.43 21.15 10.06
CA SER A 427 4.54 21.38 11.51
C SER A 427 5.88 20.85 12.04
N GLN A 428 6.73 21.73 12.57
CA GLN A 428 8.07 21.37 13.04
C GLN A 428 8.06 21.00 14.53
N VAL A 429 8.32 19.73 14.86
CA VAL A 429 8.27 19.23 16.23
C VAL A 429 9.67 19.25 16.86
N VAL A 430 10.67 18.67 16.19
CA VAL A 430 12.05 18.60 16.68
C VAL A 430 13.01 19.22 15.66
N GLY A 431 13.96 20.02 16.12
CA GLY A 431 14.98 20.62 15.26
C GLY A 431 14.48 21.76 14.38
N SER A 432 15.27 22.09 13.35
CA SER A 432 14.94 23.18 12.42
C SER A 432 15.20 22.81 10.96
N LYS A 433 14.43 23.45 10.07
CA LYS A 433 14.51 23.25 8.61
C LYS A 433 14.63 24.58 7.90
N TYR A 434 15.57 24.67 6.98
CA TYR A 434 15.62 25.75 6.00
C TYR A 434 14.69 25.44 4.84
N ILE A 435 13.87 26.41 4.44
CA ILE A 435 12.85 26.25 3.42
C ILE A 435 12.92 27.42 2.45
N ARG A 436 12.92 27.12 1.15
CA ARG A 436 12.78 28.12 0.07
C ARG A 436 11.54 27.83 -0.76
N LEU A 437 10.75 28.85 -1.03
CA LEU A 437 9.43 28.78 -1.67
C LEU A 437 9.42 29.62 -2.95
N TYR A 438 8.82 29.10 -4.02
CA TYR A 438 8.64 29.80 -5.28
C TYR A 438 7.17 29.71 -5.73
N SER A 439 6.64 30.82 -6.24
CA SER A 439 5.28 30.87 -6.79
C SER A 439 5.13 29.93 -7.99
N GLU A 440 3.93 29.40 -8.21
CA GLU A 440 3.63 28.65 -9.43
C GLU A 440 3.89 29.50 -10.69
N GLU A 441 3.73 30.83 -10.61
CA GLU A 441 3.92 31.76 -11.74
C GLU A 441 5.34 31.70 -12.35
N VAL A 442 6.33 31.27 -11.56
CA VAL A 442 7.74 31.20 -11.99
C VAL A 442 8.17 29.80 -12.39
N THR A 443 7.24 28.84 -12.52
CA THR A 443 7.51 27.44 -12.87
C THR A 443 8.44 27.28 -14.07
N ALA A 444 8.31 28.13 -15.10
CA ALA A 444 9.16 28.09 -16.28
C ALA A 444 10.66 28.31 -15.98
N SER A 445 10.97 29.04 -14.91
CA SER A 445 12.33 29.31 -14.44
C SER A 445 12.87 28.23 -13.50
N LEU A 446 12.05 27.24 -13.12
CA LEU A 446 12.40 26.16 -12.19
C LEU A 446 12.71 24.83 -12.90
N TYR A 447 12.59 24.78 -14.22
CA TYR A 447 12.97 23.62 -15.05
C TYR A 447 12.46 22.26 -14.51
N PRO A 448 11.13 22.04 -14.46
CA PRO A 448 10.58 20.75 -14.06
C PRO A 448 11.13 19.59 -14.91
N HIS A 449 11.17 18.38 -14.36
CA HIS A 449 11.50 17.20 -15.16
C HIS A 449 10.40 16.93 -16.21
N GLU A 450 10.78 16.47 -17.40
CA GLU A 450 9.83 16.12 -18.47
C GLU A 450 9.19 14.73 -18.28
N GLN A 451 9.76 13.91 -17.40
CA GLN A 451 9.31 12.53 -17.16
C GLN A 451 8.00 12.51 -16.36
N HIS A 452 7.06 11.64 -16.75
CA HIS A 452 5.71 11.56 -16.18
C HIS A 452 5.64 11.36 -14.65
N LEU A 453 6.68 10.80 -14.01
CA LEU A 453 6.70 10.58 -12.55
C LEU A 453 7.32 11.74 -11.76
N LEU A 454 8.09 12.62 -12.41
CA LEU A 454 8.85 13.69 -11.75
C LEU A 454 8.46 15.09 -12.24
N PHE A 455 7.36 15.23 -12.99
CA PHE A 455 6.92 16.51 -13.57
C PHE A 455 6.65 17.61 -12.55
N ASN A 456 6.45 17.25 -11.28
CA ASN A 456 6.28 18.17 -10.17
C ASN A 456 7.57 18.46 -9.40
N THR A 457 8.72 17.95 -9.86
CA THR A 457 10.05 18.15 -9.27
C THR A 457 10.93 18.94 -10.24
N SER A 458 11.74 19.86 -9.71
CA SER A 458 12.67 20.72 -10.44
C SER A 458 14.00 20.01 -10.64
N GLN A 459 14.61 20.19 -11.82
CA GLN A 459 15.96 19.69 -12.11
C GLN A 459 17.07 20.50 -11.42
N VAL A 460 16.74 21.67 -10.88
CA VAL A 460 17.71 22.60 -10.30
C VAL A 460 18.05 22.21 -8.86
N ASP A 461 19.34 22.18 -8.54
CA ASP A 461 19.82 22.20 -7.16
C ASP A 461 19.75 23.65 -6.63
N VAL A 462 18.85 23.90 -5.67
CA VAL A 462 18.53 25.25 -5.20
C VAL A 462 19.71 25.96 -4.53
N GLU A 463 20.58 25.22 -3.84
CA GLU A 463 21.71 25.80 -3.12
C GLU A 463 22.98 25.85 -3.97
N HIS A 464 23.07 25.00 -5.01
CA HIS A 464 24.20 24.93 -5.93
C HIS A 464 23.73 24.87 -7.40
N PRO A 465 23.02 25.90 -7.90
CA PRO A 465 22.41 25.84 -9.23
C PRO A 465 23.47 25.89 -10.34
N ASP A 466 23.35 25.00 -11.32
CA ASP A 466 24.10 25.07 -12.56
C ASP A 466 23.52 26.18 -13.45
N LEU A 467 24.17 27.34 -13.46
CA LEU A 467 23.69 28.53 -14.17
C LEU A 467 23.88 28.46 -15.69
N GLU A 468 24.76 27.59 -16.17
CA GLU A 468 24.92 27.35 -17.60
C GLU A 468 23.73 26.55 -18.14
N LYS A 469 23.31 25.54 -17.36
CA LYS A 469 22.15 24.70 -17.70
C LYS A 469 20.81 25.37 -17.38
N PHE A 470 20.72 26.15 -16.31
CA PHE A 470 19.48 26.74 -15.79
C PHE A 470 19.53 28.27 -15.67
N PRO A 471 19.74 29.01 -16.78
CA PRO A 471 20.02 30.45 -16.74
C PRO A 471 18.88 31.33 -16.22
N LEU A 472 17.62 30.84 -16.25
CA LEU A 472 16.47 31.61 -15.76
C LEU A 472 16.29 31.53 -14.24
N PHE A 473 16.87 30.50 -13.59
CA PHE A 473 16.66 30.23 -12.17
C PHE A 473 17.08 31.39 -11.24
N PRO A 474 18.22 32.08 -11.44
CA PRO A 474 18.62 33.19 -10.56
C PRO A 474 17.65 34.38 -10.55
N SER A 475 16.87 34.54 -11.62
CA SER A 475 15.87 35.61 -11.72
C SER A 475 14.52 35.27 -11.10
N ALA A 476 14.31 34.01 -10.69
CA ALA A 476 13.05 33.59 -10.10
C ALA A 476 12.88 34.18 -8.68
N PRO A 477 11.87 35.04 -8.43
CA PRO A 477 11.59 35.52 -7.09
C PRO A 477 11.23 34.35 -6.17
N TYR A 478 11.72 34.43 -4.93
CA TYR A 478 11.51 33.41 -3.91
C TYR A 478 11.21 34.02 -2.55
N LEU A 479 10.62 33.21 -1.69
CA LEU A 479 10.56 33.46 -0.25
C LEU A 479 11.38 32.41 0.47
N GLU A 480 11.88 32.72 1.67
CA GLU A 480 12.63 31.75 2.48
C GLU A 480 12.37 31.94 3.98
N THR A 481 12.58 30.86 4.73
CA THR A 481 12.47 30.87 6.19
C THR A 481 13.29 29.74 6.79
N ILE A 482 13.66 29.90 8.06
CA ILE A 482 14.01 28.78 8.93
C ILE A 482 12.77 28.46 9.76
N LEU A 483 12.27 27.24 9.64
CA LEU A 483 11.16 26.74 10.43
C LEU A 483 11.72 26.08 11.69
N GLU A 484 11.46 26.70 12.83
CA GLU A 484 11.91 26.27 14.15
C GLU A 484 10.88 25.37 14.84
N SER A 485 11.33 24.57 15.80
CA SER A 485 10.46 23.73 16.66
C SER A 485 9.33 24.56 17.30
N GLY A 486 8.11 24.05 17.22
CA GLY A 486 6.88 24.71 17.70
C GLY A 486 6.22 25.66 16.70
N SER A 487 6.81 25.80 15.51
CA SER A 487 6.22 26.59 14.42
C SER A 487 5.71 25.70 13.29
N MET A 488 4.75 26.24 12.56
CA MET A 488 4.11 25.61 11.41
C MET A 488 4.26 26.50 10.18
N LEU A 489 4.54 25.93 9.02
CA LEU A 489 4.52 26.63 7.74
C LEU A 489 3.29 26.19 6.95
N TYR A 490 2.42 27.14 6.62
CA TYR A 490 1.39 26.93 5.61
C TYR A 490 1.98 27.15 4.21
N ILE A 491 1.84 26.15 3.34
CA ILE A 491 2.29 26.14 1.95
C ILE A 491 1.02 26.00 1.07
N PRO A 492 0.68 27.02 0.26
CA PRO A 492 -0.45 26.96 -0.64
C PRO A 492 -0.31 25.85 -1.71
N PRO A 493 -1.44 25.38 -2.28
CA PRO A 493 -1.43 24.42 -3.38
C PRO A 493 -0.51 24.87 -4.52
N ARG A 494 0.24 23.92 -5.08
CA ARG A 494 1.15 24.11 -6.24
C ARG A 494 2.32 25.07 -6.01
N MET A 495 2.53 25.53 -4.77
CA MET A 495 3.72 26.30 -4.42
C MET A 495 4.95 25.38 -4.38
N TRP A 496 5.97 25.75 -5.15
CA TRP A 496 7.23 25.05 -5.18
C TRP A 496 7.98 25.27 -3.88
N HIS A 497 8.47 24.21 -3.26
CA HIS A 497 9.18 24.26 -1.98
C HIS A 497 10.38 23.32 -1.98
N TYR A 498 11.50 23.86 -1.49
CA TYR A 498 12.74 23.15 -1.22
C TYR A 498 12.95 23.12 0.30
N VAL A 499 13.40 21.99 0.83
CA VAL A 499 13.57 21.81 2.28
C VAL A 499 14.91 21.15 2.59
N ARG A 500 15.66 21.72 3.55
CA ARG A 500 16.88 21.12 4.10
C ARG A 500 16.86 21.14 5.63
N SER A 501 17.13 20.01 6.26
CA SER A 501 17.23 19.93 7.73
C SER A 501 18.55 20.54 8.23
N LEU A 502 18.48 21.48 9.18
CA LEU A 502 19.64 22.15 9.77
C LEU A 502 20.16 21.45 11.04
N SER A 503 19.35 20.56 11.60
CA SER A 503 19.67 19.67 12.72
C SER A 503 19.02 18.31 12.47
N THR A 504 19.24 17.34 13.37
CA THR A 504 18.31 16.21 13.49
C THR A 504 16.89 16.77 13.62
N SER A 505 16.00 16.30 12.76
CA SER A 505 14.71 16.95 12.54
C SER A 505 13.58 15.94 12.48
N PHE A 506 12.49 16.23 13.19
CA PHE A 506 11.24 15.51 13.12
C PHE A 506 10.10 16.50 12.84
N SER A 507 9.49 16.40 11.67
CA SER A 507 8.34 17.22 11.27
C SER A 507 7.15 16.36 10.82
N ARG A 508 5.97 16.96 10.89
CA ARG A 508 4.71 16.42 10.38
C ARG A 508 4.23 17.28 9.23
N LYS A 509 3.62 16.68 8.21
CA LYS A 509 2.96 17.37 7.10
C LYS A 509 1.52 16.91 7.03
N GLU A 510 0.61 17.85 6.91
CA GLU A 510 -0.81 17.62 6.68
C GLU A 510 -1.16 18.11 5.27
N LEU A 511 -1.66 17.22 4.42
CA LEU A 511 -2.13 17.53 3.07
C LEU A 511 -3.66 17.55 3.02
N GLU A 512 -4.20 18.60 2.39
CA GLU A 512 -5.64 18.84 2.27
C GLU A 512 -6.01 19.33 0.87
N SER A 513 -7.00 18.69 0.23
CA SER A 513 -7.37 19.03 -1.15
C SER A 513 -8.10 20.37 -1.31
N PRO A 514 -7.83 21.11 -2.41
CA PRO A 514 -8.40 22.44 -2.63
C PRO A 514 -9.93 22.39 -2.82
N PRO A 515 -10.65 23.46 -2.43
CA PRO A 515 -12.09 23.54 -2.60
C PRO A 515 -12.49 23.53 -4.09
N LYS A 516 -13.45 22.68 -4.46
CA LYS A 516 -13.92 22.50 -5.86
C LYS A 516 -14.64 23.72 -6.47
N TYR A 517 -14.79 24.83 -5.74
CA TYR A 517 -15.56 26.01 -6.17
C TYR A 517 -14.74 27.31 -6.07
N THR A 518 -13.67 27.44 -6.86
CA THR A 518 -13.03 28.74 -7.10
C THR A 518 -13.79 29.52 -8.17
N ASN A 519 -15.00 29.98 -7.84
CA ASN A 519 -15.66 31.10 -8.52
C ASN A 519 -16.82 31.65 -7.69
N ALA A 520 -16.47 32.34 -6.59
CA ALA A 520 -17.32 33.39 -6.05
C ALA A 520 -16.46 34.40 -5.31
N LYS A 521 -16.01 35.45 -6.02
CA LYS A 521 -15.73 36.73 -5.37
C LYS A 521 -17.01 37.18 -4.68
N CYS A 522 -17.22 36.81 -3.42
CA CYS A 522 -18.32 37.32 -2.64
C CYS A 522 -17.95 38.72 -2.16
N SER A 523 -18.17 39.71 -3.02
CA SER A 523 -18.13 41.11 -2.63
C SER A 523 -19.30 41.38 -1.68
N ILE A 524 -19.07 41.29 -0.37
CA ILE A 524 -20.01 41.84 0.61
C ILE A 524 -19.82 43.36 0.61
N ARG A 525 -20.52 44.06 -0.30
CA ARG A 525 -20.81 45.49 -0.11
C ARG A 525 -22.06 45.61 0.73
N ALA A 526 -21.87 46.12 1.94
CA ALA A 526 -22.92 46.50 2.84
C ALA A 526 -23.87 47.55 2.21
N GLY A 527 -25.17 47.33 2.41
CA GLY A 527 -26.18 48.38 2.52
C GLY A 527 -26.77 48.92 1.21
N GLU A 528 -28.01 48.52 0.90
CA GLU A 528 -29.13 49.45 0.82
C GLU A 528 -30.48 48.71 0.74
N ARG A 529 -31.39 49.06 1.65
CA ARG A 529 -32.78 48.61 1.66
C ARG A 529 -33.52 49.18 0.45
N LYS A 530 -34.19 48.34 -0.34
CA LYS A 530 -35.46 48.70 -0.98
C LYS A 530 -36.45 47.54 -0.98
N THR A 531 -37.61 47.84 -0.40
CA THR A 531 -38.84 47.07 -0.35
C THR A 531 -39.53 47.03 -1.73
N SER A 532 -40.06 45.88 -2.14
CA SER A 532 -41.34 45.82 -2.88
C SER A 532 -41.97 44.43 -2.77
N ALA A 533 -43.28 44.43 -2.56
CA ALA A 533 -44.15 43.29 -2.29
C ALA A 533 -44.80 42.68 -3.56
N MET A 534 -45.53 41.58 -3.32
CA MET A 534 -46.53 40.87 -4.17
C MET A 534 -45.95 39.90 -5.22
N ASN A 535 -46.47 38.68 -5.44
CA ASN A 535 -47.70 38.00 -4.99
C ASN A 535 -47.55 36.46 -5.11
N PRO A 536 -48.41 35.65 -4.43
CA PRO A 536 -48.36 34.18 -4.41
C PRO A 536 -49.45 33.51 -5.25
N THR A 537 -49.13 32.43 -5.97
CA THR A 537 -50.12 31.48 -6.53
C THR A 537 -49.59 30.04 -6.58
N GLN A 538 -50.03 29.25 -5.58
CA GLN A 538 -50.48 27.82 -5.52
C GLN A 538 -50.22 26.80 -6.67
N PRO A 539 -50.49 25.47 -6.48
CA PRO A 539 -50.11 24.54 -5.40
C PRO A 539 -49.64 23.13 -5.91
N ASN A 540 -49.14 22.31 -4.96
CA ASN A 540 -48.87 20.84 -4.89
C ASN A 540 -49.68 19.91 -5.84
N PRO A 541 -49.26 18.63 -6.17
CA PRO A 541 -49.12 17.52 -5.17
C PRO A 541 -48.21 16.29 -5.51
N TYR A 542 -48.09 15.40 -4.49
CA TYR A 542 -47.67 13.96 -4.49
C TYR A 542 -46.21 13.64 -4.12
N LYS A 543 -45.95 13.20 -2.86
CA LYS A 543 -45.87 11.80 -2.33
C LYS A 543 -44.43 11.28 -2.38
N THR A 544 -43.81 10.61 -1.40
CA THR A 544 -44.14 10.14 -0.05
C THR A 544 -42.82 9.59 0.51
N ALA A 545 -42.47 9.91 1.75
CA ALA A 545 -41.39 9.26 2.50
C ALA A 545 -41.97 8.19 3.45
N PRO A 546 -41.22 7.15 3.83
CA PRO A 546 -41.45 6.42 5.07
C PRO A 546 -40.47 6.88 6.17
N ARG A 547 -41.02 7.34 7.30
CA ARG A 547 -40.42 7.24 8.65
C ARG A 547 -40.81 5.86 9.22
N VAL A 548 -40.07 5.17 10.07
CA VAL A 548 -39.81 5.32 11.53
C VAL A 548 -38.98 4.04 11.86
N ALA A 549 -37.91 4.02 12.67
CA ALA A 549 -37.97 4.02 14.13
C ALA A 549 -36.58 4.18 14.77
N THR A 550 -36.47 5.11 15.70
CA THR A 550 -35.45 5.15 16.74
C THR A 550 -36.13 4.79 18.07
N SER A 551 -35.57 3.84 18.80
CA SER A 551 -35.93 3.55 20.19
C SER A 551 -34.78 3.95 21.10
N SER A 552 -35.01 4.99 21.89
CA SER A 552 -34.23 5.39 23.06
C SER A 552 -34.47 4.43 24.23
N PHE A 553 -33.42 4.05 24.94
CA PHE A 553 -33.51 3.55 26.32
C PHE A 553 -32.52 4.34 27.17
N ASP A 554 -33.03 4.91 28.27
CA ASP A 554 -32.26 5.55 29.32
C ASP A 554 -32.79 5.04 30.68
N LYS A 555 -31.85 4.67 31.55
CA LYS A 555 -31.90 4.55 33.02
C LYS A 555 -33.05 3.79 33.73
N SER A 556 -32.67 2.65 34.32
CA SER A 556 -32.72 2.40 35.78
C SER A 556 -31.81 1.25 36.16
#